data_AF-A0A1V1NXN0-F1
#
_entry.id   AF-A0A1V1NXN0-F1
#
_cell.length_a   1.000
_cell.length_b   1.000
_cell.length_c   1.000
_cell.angle_alpha   90.00
_cell.angle_beta   90.00
_cell.angle_gamma   90.00
#
_symmetry.space_group_name_H-M   'P 1'
#
loop_
_entity.id
_entity.type
_entity.pdbx_description
1 polymer ?
#
loop_
_entity_poly.entity_id
_entity_poly.type
_entity_poly.pdbx_seq_one_letter_code
_entity_poly.pdbx_strand_id
1 'polypeptide(L)'
;MNVPLVEGDESLLITSGVRGGQELRKYASCIENVVLLKTYKHTDDINQALTEAELIQNSFGISKCGRVGEEIIYDIREFEKRKPNYWSLIIAKRNKK
;
A
#
# COMPACT_ATOMS: atom_id res chain seq x y z
N MET A 1 -4.49 -13.33 0.89
CA MET A 1 -3.13 -13.34 0.32
C MET A 1 -2.19 -13.96 1.33
N ASN A 2 -1.33 -14.89 0.91
CA ASN A 2 -0.27 -15.48 1.75
C ASN A 2 1.09 -14.94 1.29
N VAL A 3 1.21 -13.61 1.23
CA VAL A 3 2.42 -12.94 0.76
C VAL A 3 3.22 -12.49 1.99
N PRO A 4 4.51 -12.84 2.09
CA PRO A 4 5.35 -12.36 3.17
C PRO A 4 5.54 -10.84 3.08
N LEU A 5 5.44 -10.15 4.22
CA LEU A 5 5.67 -8.71 4.27
C LEU A 5 7.14 -8.37 4.03
N VAL A 6 8.05 -9.23 4.52
CA VAL A 6 9.51 -9.11 4.37
C VAL A 6 10.11 -10.49 4.13
N GLU A 7 11.19 -10.53 3.36
CA GLU A 7 12.05 -11.70 3.19
C GLU A 7 13.53 -11.27 3.27
N GLY A 8 14.41 -12.11 3.84
CA GLY A 8 15.85 -11.79 3.91
C GLY A 8 16.16 -10.57 4.78
N ASP A 9 16.89 -9.61 4.23
CA ASP A 9 17.28 -8.34 4.85
C ASP A 9 16.37 -7.17 4.48
N GLU A 10 15.21 -7.45 3.84
CA GLU A 10 14.22 -6.44 3.47
C GLU A 10 13.69 -5.68 4.69
N SER A 11 13.64 -4.36 4.57
CA SER A 11 13.04 -3.48 5.56
C SER A 11 11.56 -3.20 5.26
N LEU A 12 10.80 -2.90 6.32
CA LEU A 12 9.35 -2.66 6.27
C LEU A 12 9.00 -1.33 6.93
N LEU A 13 8.32 -0.48 6.17
CA LEU A 13 7.63 0.69 6.72
C LEU A 13 6.16 0.36 6.98
N ILE A 14 5.67 0.62 8.19
CA ILE A 14 4.23 0.66 8.46
C ILE A 14 3.87 2.09 8.82
N THR A 15 2.97 2.71 8.05
CA THR A 15 2.60 4.10 8.25
C THR A 15 1.16 4.39 7.86
N SER A 16 0.65 5.58 8.17
CA SER A 16 -0.71 5.98 7.85
C SER A 16 -0.78 6.69 6.49
N GLY A 17 -1.71 6.27 5.64
CA GLY A 17 -2.09 6.94 4.39
C GLY A 17 -3.06 8.12 4.58
N VAL A 18 -3.39 8.51 5.81
CA VAL A 18 -4.31 9.65 6.07
C VAL A 18 -3.75 10.97 5.53
N ARG A 19 -2.42 11.08 5.42
CA ARG A 19 -1.71 12.23 4.82
C ARG A 19 -1.23 11.92 3.39
N GLY A 20 -1.89 10.99 2.70
CA GLY A 20 -1.45 10.52 1.39
C GLY A 20 -0.11 9.76 1.46
N GLY A 21 0.71 9.93 0.43
CA GLY A 21 2.01 9.30 0.25
C GLY A 21 3.18 10.02 0.93
N GLN A 22 2.93 11.04 1.77
CA GLN A 22 3.99 11.86 2.38
C GLN A 22 5.06 11.04 3.12
N GLU A 23 4.65 10.12 4.00
CA GLU A 23 5.60 9.29 4.75
C GLU A 23 6.33 8.29 3.86
N LEU A 24 5.67 7.77 2.81
CA LEU A 24 6.33 6.91 1.83
C LEU A 24 7.46 7.67 1.12
N ARG A 25 7.19 8.88 0.60
CA ARG A 25 8.21 9.72 -0.05
C ARG A 25 9.39 10.03 0.86
N LYS A 26 9.14 10.22 2.16
CA LYS A 26 10.18 10.49 3.16
C LYS A 26 11.17 9.33 3.34
N TYR A 27 10.69 8.09 3.27
CA TYR A 27 11.48 6.90 3.59
C TYR A 27 11.72 5.97 2.40
N ALA A 28 11.23 6.30 1.19
CA ALA A 28 11.31 5.44 0.01
C ALA A 28 12.74 4.97 -0.33
N SER A 29 13.75 5.79 -0.04
CA SER A 29 15.16 5.48 -0.31
C SER A 29 15.77 4.45 0.63
N CYS A 30 15.14 4.14 1.76
CA CYS A 30 15.67 3.20 2.76
C CYS A 30 14.74 2.03 3.08
N ILE A 31 13.67 1.83 2.29
CA ILE A 31 12.68 0.77 2.53
C ILE A 31 12.36 -0.07 1.30
N GLU A 32 12.26 -1.40 1.46
CA GLU A 32 11.86 -2.33 0.40
C GLU A 32 10.35 -2.53 0.34
N ASN A 33 9.69 -2.55 1.49
CA ASN A 33 8.27 -2.84 1.60
C ASN A 33 7.55 -1.79 2.43
N VAL A 34 6.29 -1.52 2.10
CA VAL A 34 5.44 -0.61 2.87
C VAL A 34 4.03 -1.18 3.08
N VAL A 35 3.50 -0.99 4.28
CA VAL A 35 2.07 -1.11 4.59
C VAL A 35 1.53 0.26 4.94
N LEU A 36 0.65 0.78 4.09
CA LEU A 36 -0.09 2.01 4.34
C LEU A 36 -1.44 1.66 4.95
N LEU A 37 -1.73 2.16 6.15
CA LEU A 37 -3.02 1.99 6.82
C LEU A 37 -3.95 3.16 6.50
N LYS A 38 -5.27 2.94 6.52
CA LYS A 38 -6.30 3.99 6.36
C LYS A 38 -6.20 4.69 5.00
N THR A 39 -6.05 3.91 3.94
CA THR A 39 -5.82 4.36 2.55
C THR A 39 -7.11 4.72 1.81
N TYR A 40 -8.12 5.18 2.55
CA TYR A 40 -9.44 5.55 2.02
C TYR A 40 -9.53 7.02 1.60
N LYS A 41 -8.52 7.82 1.98
CA LYS A 41 -8.36 9.22 1.58
C LYS A 41 -7.09 9.32 0.74
N HIS A 42 -7.04 10.32 -0.14
CA HIS A 42 -5.84 10.67 -0.90
C HIS A 42 -5.27 9.49 -1.70
N THR A 43 -6.14 8.63 -2.24
CA THR A 43 -5.74 7.42 -2.97
C THR A 43 -4.93 7.76 -4.21
N ASP A 44 -5.24 8.89 -4.85
CA ASP A 44 -4.50 9.49 -5.96
C ASP A 44 -3.05 9.81 -5.56
N ASP A 45 -2.85 10.54 -4.46
CA ASP A 45 -1.51 10.89 -3.97
C ASP A 45 -0.72 9.66 -3.49
N ILE A 46 -1.40 8.67 -2.91
CA ILE A 46 -0.78 7.39 -2.55
C ILE A 46 -0.31 6.65 -3.79
N ASN A 47 -1.14 6.55 -4.83
CA ASN A 47 -0.77 5.90 -6.09
C ASN A 47 0.40 6.61 -6.77
N GLN A 48 0.44 7.94 -6.70
CA GLN A 48 1.57 8.71 -7.20
C GLN A 48 2.85 8.40 -6.42
N ALA A 49 2.82 8.43 -5.09
CA ALA A 49 3.99 8.11 -4.26
C ALA A 49 4.49 6.67 -4.45
N LEU A 50 3.58 5.70 -4.64
CA LEU A 50 3.94 4.32 -4.98
C LEU A 50 4.59 4.21 -6.36
N THR A 51 4.17 5.06 -7.32
CA THR A 51 4.78 5.12 -8.65
C THR A 51 6.18 5.73 -8.58
N GLU A 52 6.34 6.84 -7.85
CA GLU A 52 7.63 7.50 -7.60
C GLU A 52 8.64 6.56 -6.92
N ALA A 53 8.17 5.70 -6.01
CA ALA A 53 8.99 4.72 -5.30
C ALA A 53 9.22 3.40 -6.08
N GLU A 54 8.73 3.28 -7.32
CA GLU A 54 8.78 2.05 -8.13
C GLU A 54 8.10 0.83 -7.47
N LEU A 55 7.14 1.06 -6.58
CA LEU A 55 6.40 0.04 -5.83
C LEU A 55 5.01 -0.27 -6.39
N ILE A 56 4.51 0.57 -7.32
CA ILE A 56 3.12 0.51 -7.79
C ILE A 56 2.74 -0.84 -8.42
N GLN A 57 3.67 -1.49 -9.15
CA GLN A 57 3.38 -2.72 -9.88
C GLN A 57 3.08 -3.91 -8.96
N ASN A 58 3.60 -3.89 -7.73
CA ASN A 58 3.41 -4.95 -6.74
C ASN A 58 2.70 -4.39 -5.50
N SER A 59 1.66 -3.61 -5.73
CA SER A 59 0.85 -3.03 -4.68
C SER A 59 -0.56 -3.61 -4.70
N PHE A 60 -1.05 -3.96 -3.51
CA PHE A 60 -2.34 -4.59 -3.30
C PHE A 60 -3.13 -3.77 -2.30
N GLY A 61 -4.36 -3.43 -2.67
CA GLY A 61 -5.32 -2.83 -1.76
C GLY A 61 -6.09 -3.91 -1.02
N ILE A 62 -6.38 -3.70 0.25
CA ILE A 62 -7.23 -4.58 1.04
C ILE A 62 -8.25 -3.73 1.78
N SER A 63 -9.52 -4.11 1.71
CA SER A 63 -10.63 -3.50 2.42
C SER A 63 -11.21 -4.52 3.40
N LYS A 64 -11.54 -4.07 4.62
CA LYS A 64 -12.15 -4.88 5.69
C LYS A 64 -11.40 -6.21 5.95
N CYS A 65 -10.06 -6.17 5.96
CA CYS A 65 -9.21 -7.32 6.27
C CYS A 65 -9.66 -8.01 7.57
N GLY A 66 -9.87 -9.33 7.52
CA GLY A 66 -10.33 -10.17 8.63
C GLY A 66 -11.79 -9.93 9.06
N ARG A 67 -12.61 -9.26 8.24
CA ARG A 67 -13.99 -8.91 8.57
C ARG A 67 -14.97 -9.29 7.46
N VAL A 68 -16.26 -9.26 7.80
CA VAL A 68 -17.34 -9.47 6.82
C VAL A 68 -17.25 -8.44 5.69
N GLY A 69 -17.23 -8.93 4.46
CA GLY A 69 -17.05 -8.12 3.26
C GLY A 69 -15.60 -7.71 3.00
N GLU A 70 -14.63 -8.51 3.44
CA GLU A 70 -13.24 -8.40 2.99
C GLU A 70 -13.16 -8.39 1.46
N GLU A 71 -12.31 -7.51 0.94
CA GLU A 71 -12.03 -7.43 -0.49
C GLU A 71 -10.53 -7.20 -0.70
N ILE A 72 -9.94 -7.98 -1.59
CA ILE A 72 -8.57 -7.81 -2.05
C ILE A 72 -8.61 -7.19 -3.46
N ILE A 73 -7.97 -6.04 -3.61
CA ILE A 73 -7.83 -5.31 -4.86
C ILE A 73 -6.39 -5.47 -5.35
N TYR A 74 -6.22 -6.25 -6.41
CA TYR A 74 -4.90 -6.56 -6.99
C TYR A 74 -4.32 -5.43 -7.83
N ASP A 75 -5.16 -4.55 -8.36
CA ASP A 75 -4.72 -3.33 -9.04
C ASP A 75 -5.12 -2.10 -8.23
N ILE A 76 -4.16 -1.50 -7.53
CA ILE A 76 -4.44 -0.34 -6.68
C ILE A 76 -4.90 0.89 -7.47
N ARG A 77 -4.69 0.92 -8.79
CA ARG A 77 -5.21 2.00 -9.65
C ARG A 77 -6.74 1.92 -9.77
N GLU A 78 -7.34 0.76 -9.51
CA GLU A 78 -8.79 0.63 -9.38
C GLU A 78 -9.31 1.06 -8.01
N PHE A 79 -8.44 1.15 -7.01
CA PHE A 79 -8.82 1.42 -5.62
C PHE A 79 -9.47 2.79 -5.45
N GLU A 80 -9.06 3.78 -6.25
CA GLU A 80 -9.70 5.10 -6.32
C GLU A 80 -11.17 5.00 -6.73
N LYS A 81 -11.46 4.19 -7.75
CA LYS A 81 -12.83 4.01 -8.27
C LYS A 81 -13.74 3.31 -7.28
N ARG A 82 -13.18 2.48 -6.39
CA ARG A 82 -13.94 1.68 -5.40
C ARG A 82 -14.30 2.44 -4.13
N LYS A 83 -13.83 3.68 -3.93
CA LYS A 83 -14.09 4.51 -2.73
C LYS A 83 -13.95 3.69 -1.44
N PRO A 84 -12.71 3.33 -1.06
CA PRO A 84 -12.47 2.43 0.07
C PRO A 84 -13.07 3.01 1.36
N ASN A 85 -13.47 2.14 2.29
CA ASN A 85 -13.93 2.58 3.61
C ASN A 85 -12.74 2.71 4.58
N TYR A 86 -13.00 3.21 5.80
CA TYR A 86 -11.98 3.43 6.83
C TYR A 86 -11.02 2.26 7.06
N TRP A 87 -11.53 1.03 6.95
CA TRP A 87 -10.76 -0.20 7.13
C TRP A 87 -10.06 -0.64 5.84
N SER A 88 -9.34 0.29 5.23
CA SER A 88 -8.51 0.03 4.07
C SER A 88 -7.03 0.06 4.43
N LEU A 89 -6.26 -0.77 3.74
CA LEU A 89 -4.80 -0.74 3.77
C LEU A 89 -4.24 -1.09 2.40
N ILE A 90 -3.00 -0.66 2.15
CA ILE A 90 -2.25 -1.02 0.95
C ILE A 90 -0.97 -1.70 1.40
N ILE A 91 -0.65 -2.82 0.78
CA ILE A 91 0.64 -3.49 0.89
C ILE A 91 1.36 -3.26 -0.43
N ALA A 92 2.56 -2.70 -0.41
CA ALA A 92 3.38 -2.57 -1.60
C ALA A 92 4.79 -3.11 -1.34
N LYS A 93 5.30 -3.89 -2.30
CA LYS A 93 6.57 -4.60 -2.19
C LYS A 93 7.47 -4.27 -3.36
N ARG A 94 8.76 -4.07 -3.12
CA ARG A 94 9.74 -3.94 -4.19
C ARG A 94 9.83 -5.26 -4.95
N ASN A 95 9.89 -5.19 -6.29
CA ASN A 95 10.17 -6.37 -7.10
C ASN A 95 11.54 -6.91 -6.73
N LYS A 96 11.64 -8.22 -6.50
CA LYS A 96 12.94 -8.89 -6.49
C LYS A 96 13.47 -8.86 -7.92
N LYS A 97 14.68 -8.33 -8.10
CA LYS A 97 15.45 -8.59 -9.31
C LYS A 97 15.86 -10.06 -9.36
#